data_AF-A0A377Q2C1-F1
#
_entry.id   AF-A0A377Q2C1-F1
#
_cell.length_a   1.000
_cell.length_b   1.000
_cell.length_c   1.000
_cell.angle_alpha   90.00
_cell.angle_beta   90.00
_cell.angle_gamma   90.00
#
_symmetry.space_group_name_H-M   'P 1'
#
loop_
_entity.id
_entity.type
_entity.pdbx_description
1 polymer ?
#
loop_
_entity_poly.entity_id
_entity_poly.type
_entity_poly.pdbx_seq_one_letter_code
_entity_poly.pdbx_strand_id
1 'polypeptide(L)'
;MIAFVLLAITGISIWFFGGTYFKGKTILKNAGLALALSSFALLFVWFIQGDLPSQMYYVAIGIFIIGFLMLWKIKKEKSNTLKIIANQHRYWNEITKDNVYSFFKRRKKEKKDRIEIDVNRERKKIIISNRGNEYIAPSFFIELENLQLTKADNYKEVNNSILYATIFKKLKGIIEDKEITDDYDKFFGKILEDNGGYLEYFLLYVWEEYTRDINIGTSYLELLAINNTEEQLVGALNIAFLHNIIFNGSALYFAYMSFHNRIFVEDVISKVDEDEDFSED
;
A
#
# COMPACT_ATOMS: atom_id res chain seq x y z
N MET A 1 47.44 -3.17 -46.17
CA MET A 1 48.12 -2.59 -44.98
C MET A 1 47.28 -1.52 -44.27
N ILE A 2 47.02 -0.35 -44.87
CA ILE A 2 46.32 0.78 -44.20
C ILE A 2 44.97 0.37 -43.60
N ALA A 3 44.16 -0.42 -44.32
CA ALA A 3 42.87 -0.90 -43.85
C ALA A 3 42.97 -1.76 -42.57
N PHE A 4 43.99 -2.61 -42.44
CA PHE A 4 44.18 -3.47 -41.27
C PHE A 4 44.67 -2.69 -40.04
N VAL A 5 45.48 -1.64 -40.25
CA VAL A 5 45.89 -0.72 -39.18
C VAL A 5 44.68 0.03 -38.64
N LEU A 6 43.81 0.55 -39.53
CA LEU A 6 42.57 1.20 -39.14
C LEU A 6 41.63 0.25 -38.38
N LEU A 7 41.49 -1.00 -38.84
CA LEU A 7 40.68 -2.00 -38.15
C LEU A 7 41.24 -2.35 -36.76
N ALA A 8 42.55 -2.47 -36.60
CA ALA A 8 43.18 -2.68 -35.29
C ALA A 8 42.89 -1.51 -34.34
N ILE A 9 43.05 -0.26 -34.81
CA ILE A 9 42.76 0.95 -34.02
C ILE A 9 41.29 1.01 -33.62
N THR A 10 40.37 0.72 -34.54
CA THR A 10 38.92 0.69 -34.23
C THR A 10 38.58 -0.41 -33.22
N GLY A 11 39.16 -1.62 -33.33
CA GLY A 11 38.96 -2.71 -32.37
C GLY A 11 39.44 -2.35 -30.95
N ILE A 12 40.63 -1.74 -30.85
CA ILE A 12 41.19 -1.24 -29.58
C ILE A 12 40.31 -0.13 -28.99
N SER A 13 39.81 0.78 -29.84
CA SER A 13 38.92 1.86 -29.43
C SER A 13 37.59 1.33 -28.88
N ILE A 14 37.00 0.32 -29.54
CA ILE A 14 35.79 -0.36 -29.08
C ILE A 14 36.05 -1.13 -27.78
N TRP A 15 37.24 -1.72 -27.61
CA TRP A 15 37.60 -2.41 -26.37
C TRP A 15 37.75 -1.45 -25.17
N PHE A 16 38.42 -0.31 -25.37
CA PHE A 16 38.59 0.70 -24.32
C PHE A 16 37.28 1.45 -24.01
N PHE A 17 36.61 1.97 -25.05
CA PHE A 17 35.45 2.87 -24.90
C PHE A 17 34.09 2.17 -24.96
N GLY A 18 34.01 0.91 -25.40
CA GLY A 18 32.76 0.15 -25.44
C GLY A 18 32.15 -0.11 -24.05
N GLY A 19 32.93 0.11 -22.98
CA GLY A 19 32.49 -0.07 -21.62
C GLY A 19 31.78 1.10 -20.95
N THR A 20 31.64 2.25 -21.61
CA THR A 20 30.99 3.45 -21.04
C THR A 20 29.56 3.66 -21.53
N TYR A 21 29.18 3.14 -22.71
CA TYR A 21 27.89 3.48 -23.35
C TYR A 21 26.92 2.30 -23.57
N PHE A 22 27.35 1.05 -23.46
CA PHE A 22 26.51 -0.11 -23.82
C PHE A 22 26.30 -1.09 -22.66
N LYS A 23 25.04 -1.51 -22.45
CA LYS A 23 24.64 -2.52 -21.45
C LYS A 23 25.30 -3.90 -21.68
N GLY A 24 25.73 -4.21 -22.91
CA GLY A 24 26.49 -5.41 -23.28
C GLY A 24 28.01 -5.27 -23.12
N LYS A 25 28.46 -4.57 -22.08
CA LYS A 25 29.86 -4.14 -21.87
C LYS A 25 30.89 -5.25 -22.04
N THR A 26 30.63 -6.45 -21.52
CA THR A 26 31.58 -7.57 -21.58
C THR A 26 31.67 -8.15 -22.99
N ILE A 27 30.54 -8.30 -23.68
CA ILE A 27 30.49 -8.90 -25.02
C ILE A 27 31.07 -7.94 -26.06
N LEU A 28 30.75 -6.64 -25.97
CA LEU A 28 31.30 -5.63 -26.89
C LEU A 28 32.81 -5.47 -26.72
N LYS A 29 33.31 -5.55 -25.48
CA LYS A 29 34.74 -5.61 -25.21
C LYS A 29 35.38 -6.84 -25.84
N ASN A 30 34.82 -8.03 -25.62
CA ASN A 30 35.38 -9.26 -26.17
C ASN A 30 35.37 -9.26 -27.71
N ALA A 31 34.34 -8.70 -28.33
CA ALA A 31 34.29 -8.53 -29.78
C ALA A 31 35.32 -7.52 -30.31
N GLY A 32 35.51 -6.38 -29.64
CA GLY A 32 36.53 -5.39 -29.99
C GLY A 32 37.96 -5.95 -29.84
N LEU A 33 38.21 -6.73 -28.78
CA LEU A 33 39.48 -7.41 -28.55
C LEU A 33 39.76 -8.47 -29.62
N ALA A 34 38.75 -9.28 -29.98
CA ALA A 34 38.88 -10.26 -31.06
C ALA A 34 39.23 -9.62 -32.41
N LEU A 35 38.56 -8.50 -32.75
CA LEU A 35 38.85 -7.72 -33.96
C LEU A 35 40.26 -7.12 -33.96
N ALA A 36 40.72 -6.62 -32.80
CA ALA A 36 42.07 -6.06 -32.67
C ALA A 36 43.15 -7.14 -32.85
N LEU A 37 43.01 -8.28 -32.15
CA LEU A 37 43.97 -9.39 -32.23
C LEU A 37 44.01 -10.01 -33.63
N SER A 38 42.87 -10.20 -34.27
CA SER A 38 42.82 -10.74 -35.64
C SER A 38 43.46 -9.79 -36.65
N SER A 39 43.25 -8.48 -36.50
CA SER A 39 43.87 -7.47 -37.37
C SER A 39 45.38 -7.41 -37.18
N PHE A 40 45.86 -7.57 -35.94
CA PHE A 40 47.30 -7.59 -35.64
C PHE A 40 47.98 -8.85 -36.18
N ALA A 41 47.34 -10.02 -36.07
CA ALA A 41 47.84 -11.26 -36.63
C ALA A 41 47.99 -11.19 -38.17
N LEU A 42 47.02 -10.58 -38.85
CA LEU A 42 47.08 -10.40 -40.32
C LEU A 42 48.17 -9.39 -40.73
N LEU A 43 48.37 -8.32 -39.96
CA LEU A 43 49.48 -7.38 -40.18
C LEU A 43 50.85 -8.05 -39.98
N PHE A 44 50.97 -8.93 -38.99
CA PHE A 44 52.20 -9.66 -38.73
C PHE A 44 52.55 -10.65 -39.85
N VAL A 45 51.56 -11.39 -40.36
CA VAL A 45 51.74 -12.28 -41.52
C VAL A 45 52.11 -11.48 -42.77
N TRP A 46 51.46 -10.34 -43.02
CA TRP A 46 51.83 -9.44 -44.11
C TRP A 46 53.28 -8.95 -44.00
N PHE A 47 53.72 -8.59 -42.78
CA PHE A 47 55.08 -8.11 -42.54
C PHE A 47 56.15 -9.17 -42.82
N ILE A 48 55.86 -10.45 -42.54
CA ILE A 48 56.79 -11.56 -42.79
C ILE A 48 56.80 -11.98 -44.26
N GLN A 49 55.64 -12.00 -44.92
CA GLN A 49 55.49 -12.60 -46.26
C GLN A 49 55.43 -11.58 -47.40
N GLY A 50 55.30 -10.29 -47.12
CA GLY A 50 55.18 -9.20 -48.10
C GLY A 50 53.82 -9.13 -48.82
N ASP A 51 53.11 -10.26 -48.91
CA ASP A 51 51.75 -10.38 -49.44
C ASP A 51 50.89 -11.30 -48.57
N LEU A 52 49.57 -11.10 -48.59
CA LEU A 52 48.63 -11.98 -47.88
C LEU A 52 48.19 -13.12 -48.80
N PRO A 53 48.33 -14.39 -48.39
CA PRO A 53 47.70 -15.50 -49.07
C PRO A 53 46.19 -15.28 -49.18
N SER A 54 45.59 -15.60 -50.33
CA SER A 54 44.13 -15.48 -50.58
C SER A 54 43.29 -16.17 -49.50
N GLN A 55 43.80 -17.24 -48.91
CA GLN A 55 43.20 -18.01 -47.82
C GLN A 55 42.99 -17.19 -46.53
N MET A 56 43.90 -16.25 -46.22
CA MET A 56 43.83 -15.41 -45.02
C MET A 56 42.72 -14.34 -45.10
N TYR A 57 42.34 -13.93 -46.33
CA TYR A 57 41.20 -13.02 -46.52
C TYR A 57 39.88 -13.68 -46.11
N TYR A 58 39.71 -14.98 -46.37
CA TYR A 58 38.51 -15.71 -45.94
C TYR A 58 38.40 -15.83 -44.42
N VAL A 59 39.54 -15.96 -43.72
CA VAL A 59 39.59 -15.96 -42.25
C VAL A 59 39.16 -14.60 -41.69
N ALA A 60 39.65 -13.49 -42.27
CA ALA A 60 39.28 -12.15 -41.87
C ALA A 60 37.77 -11.87 -42.05
N ILE A 61 37.20 -12.31 -43.17
CA ILE A 61 35.76 -12.21 -43.46
C ILE A 61 34.95 -13.03 -42.45
N GLY A 62 35.40 -14.24 -42.11
CA GLY A 62 34.75 -15.09 -41.11
C GLY A 62 34.66 -14.43 -39.73
N ILE A 63 35.75 -13.80 -39.27
CA ILE A 63 35.79 -13.08 -37.99
C ILE A 63 34.86 -11.86 -38.00
N PHE A 64 34.81 -11.14 -39.12
CA PHE A 64 33.90 -10.00 -39.29
C PHE A 64 32.43 -10.42 -39.24
N ILE A 65 32.07 -11.54 -39.90
CA ILE A 65 30.71 -12.09 -39.88
C ILE A 65 30.31 -12.52 -38.46
N ILE A 66 31.20 -13.20 -37.73
CA ILE A 66 30.94 -13.63 -36.35
C ILE A 66 30.72 -12.41 -35.43
N GLY A 67 31.57 -11.39 -35.55
CA GLY A 67 31.41 -10.14 -34.80
C GLY A 67 30.09 -9.43 -35.12
N PHE A 68 29.71 -9.38 -36.41
CA PHE A 68 28.44 -8.80 -36.84
C PHE A 68 27.22 -9.56 -36.31
N LEU A 69 27.26 -10.90 -36.34
CA LEU A 69 26.19 -11.76 -35.79
C LEU A 69 26.02 -11.56 -34.28
N MET A 70 27.11 -11.40 -33.53
CA MET A 70 27.06 -11.11 -32.10
C MET A 70 26.40 -9.75 -31.81
N LEU A 71 26.75 -8.71 -32.57
CA LEU A 71 26.10 -7.39 -32.46
C LEU A 71 24.61 -7.43 -32.82
N TRP A 72 24.23 -8.22 -33.82
CA TRP A 72 22.83 -8.37 -34.22
C TRP A 72 21.98 -9.05 -33.15
N LYS A 73 22.55 -10.04 -32.42
CA LYS A 73 21.89 -10.72 -31.30
C LYS A 73 21.62 -9.77 -30.12
N ILE A 74 22.57 -8.87 -29.82
CA ILE A 74 22.44 -7.85 -28.75
C ILE A 74 21.27 -6.89 -29.03
N LYS A 75 21.02 -6.50 -30.29
CA LYS A 75 19.91 -5.60 -30.64
C LYS A 75 18.53 -6.24 -30.41
N LYS A 76 18.45 -7.58 -30.39
CA LYS A 76 17.21 -8.35 -30.19
C LYS A 76 16.88 -8.65 -28.73
N GLU A 77 17.89 -8.71 -27.85
CA GLU A 77 17.67 -8.88 -26.42
C GLU A 77 17.17 -7.55 -25.80
N LYS A 78 15.86 -7.29 -25.92
CA LYS A 78 15.19 -6.29 -25.10
C LYS A 78 15.38 -6.68 -23.64
N SER A 79 15.90 -5.78 -22.82
CA SER A 79 16.08 -6.03 -21.39
C SER A 79 14.76 -6.48 -20.78
N ASN A 80 14.77 -7.59 -20.03
CA ASN A 80 13.65 -7.96 -19.18
C ASN A 80 13.32 -6.76 -18.29
N THR A 81 12.15 -6.15 -18.52
CA THR A 81 11.65 -5.10 -17.64
C THR A 81 11.54 -5.71 -16.25
N LEU A 82 12.27 -5.17 -15.28
CA LEU A 82 12.08 -5.49 -13.87
C LEU A 82 10.62 -5.20 -13.54
N LYS A 83 9.79 -6.26 -13.46
CA LYS A 83 8.46 -6.16 -12.87
C LYS A 83 8.69 -5.97 -11.37
N ILE A 84 8.68 -4.73 -10.92
CA ILE A 84 8.61 -4.42 -9.49
C ILE A 84 7.23 -4.88 -9.03
N ILE A 85 7.17 -6.08 -8.46
CA ILE A 85 5.98 -6.56 -7.77
C ILE A 85 6.06 -5.97 -6.37
N ALA A 86 5.51 -4.76 -6.20
CA ALA A 86 5.33 -4.20 -4.87
C ALA A 86 4.35 -5.09 -4.10
N ASN A 87 4.87 -5.82 -3.10
CA ASN A 87 4.04 -6.54 -2.16
C ASN A 87 3.43 -5.48 -1.23
N GLN A 88 2.24 -5.00 -1.59
CA GLN A 88 1.47 -4.16 -0.69
C GLN A 88 1.08 -5.04 0.50
N HIS A 89 1.79 -4.88 1.62
CA HIS A 89 1.35 -5.48 2.88
C HIS A 89 -0.07 -4.98 3.16
N ARG A 90 -1.02 -5.93 3.21
CA ARG A 90 -2.40 -5.64 3.57
C ARG A 90 -2.58 -6.01 5.04
N TYR A 91 -3.17 -5.13 5.82
CA TYR A 91 -3.57 -5.42 7.20
C TYR A 91 -4.67 -6.50 7.25
N TRP A 92 -5.48 -6.56 6.19
CA TRP A 92 -6.66 -7.40 6.05
C TRP A 92 -6.49 -8.34 4.85
N ASN A 93 -6.37 -9.64 5.11
CA ASN A 93 -6.10 -10.65 4.09
C ASN A 93 -7.34 -10.93 3.22
N GLU A 94 -8.51 -10.73 3.81
CA GLU A 94 -9.84 -10.92 3.25
C GLU A 94 -10.14 -9.90 2.14
N ILE A 95 -9.36 -8.80 2.06
CA ILE A 95 -9.56 -7.71 1.11
C ILE A 95 -8.53 -7.81 -0.02
N THR A 96 -9.03 -7.96 -1.25
CA THR A 96 -8.18 -8.05 -2.44
C THR A 96 -7.90 -6.68 -3.10
N LYS A 97 -6.82 -6.60 -3.89
CA LYS A 97 -6.51 -5.43 -4.74
C LYS A 97 -7.67 -5.13 -5.70
N ASP A 98 -8.31 -6.19 -6.21
CA ASP A 98 -9.42 -6.06 -7.14
C ASP A 98 -10.68 -5.51 -6.45
N ASN A 99 -10.93 -5.89 -5.19
CA ASN A 99 -12.02 -5.33 -4.38
C ASN A 99 -11.82 -3.83 -4.14
N VAL A 100 -10.61 -3.41 -3.80
CA VAL A 100 -10.26 -1.99 -3.62
C VAL A 100 -10.46 -1.24 -4.94
N TYR A 101 -9.94 -1.78 -6.04
CA TYR A 101 -10.03 -1.15 -7.34
C TYR A 101 -11.48 -1.00 -7.81
N SER A 102 -12.29 -2.05 -7.70
CA SER A 102 -13.70 -2.04 -8.12
C SER A 102 -14.53 -1.05 -7.32
N PHE A 103 -14.33 -0.97 -6.00
CA PHE A 103 -15.05 -0.05 -5.12
C PHE A 103 -14.75 1.42 -5.44
N PHE A 104 -13.49 1.77 -5.70
CA PHE A 104 -13.09 3.14 -6.01
C PHE A 104 -13.19 3.50 -7.50
N LYS A 105 -13.39 2.52 -8.39
CA LYS A 105 -13.50 2.76 -9.85
C LYS A 105 -14.54 3.82 -10.18
N ARG A 106 -15.68 3.81 -9.49
CA ARG A 106 -16.77 4.80 -9.69
C ARG A 106 -16.38 6.23 -9.34
N ARG A 107 -15.37 6.43 -8.49
CA ARG A 107 -14.89 7.77 -8.10
C ARG A 107 -13.92 8.36 -9.12
N LYS A 108 -13.46 7.57 -10.08
CA LYS A 108 -12.49 8.00 -11.10
C LYS A 108 -13.23 8.49 -12.35
N LYS A 109 -13.04 9.76 -12.71
CA LYS A 109 -13.46 10.33 -14.00
C LYS A 109 -12.22 10.54 -14.87
N GLU A 110 -12.09 9.74 -15.92
CA GLU A 110 -11.01 9.90 -16.90
C GLU A 110 -11.37 11.02 -17.88
N LYS A 111 -10.58 12.09 -17.87
CA LYS A 111 -10.63 13.17 -18.86
C LYS A 111 -9.44 13.06 -19.81
N LYS A 112 -9.49 13.79 -20.92
CA LYS A 112 -8.50 13.71 -22.01
C LYS A 112 -7.06 14.02 -21.55
N ASP A 113 -6.91 14.90 -20.57
CA ASP A 113 -5.65 15.44 -20.06
C ASP A 113 -5.33 15.03 -18.62
N ARG A 114 -6.31 14.49 -17.88
CA ARG A 114 -6.17 14.22 -16.45
C ARG A 114 -7.16 13.17 -15.94
N ILE A 115 -6.88 12.68 -14.74
CA ILE A 115 -7.79 11.86 -13.97
C ILE A 115 -8.36 12.74 -12.85
N GLU A 116 -9.67 12.92 -12.84
CA GLU A 116 -10.37 13.55 -11.71
C GLU A 116 -10.89 12.48 -10.75
N ILE A 117 -10.76 12.74 -9.46
CA ILE A 117 -11.26 11.87 -8.39
C ILE A 117 -12.39 12.62 -7.69
N ASP A 118 -13.60 12.08 -7.75
CA ASP A 118 -14.72 12.56 -6.96
C ASP A 118 -14.48 12.17 -5.50
N VAL A 119 -13.99 13.13 -4.73
CA VAL A 119 -13.90 13.01 -3.28
C VAL A 119 -15.18 13.57 -2.71
N ASN A 120 -15.91 12.77 -1.94
CA ASN A 120 -17.05 13.26 -1.17
C ASN A 120 -16.52 14.25 -0.13
N ARG A 121 -16.57 15.55 -0.46
CA ARG A 121 -16.13 16.64 0.44
C ARG A 121 -17.05 16.77 1.66
N GLU A 122 -18.25 16.22 1.58
CA GLU A 122 -19.24 16.20 2.64
C GLU A 122 -19.06 15.05 3.64
N ARG A 123 -17.83 14.57 3.91
CA ARG A 123 -17.60 13.84 5.17
C ARG A 123 -17.60 14.87 6.29
N LYS A 124 -18.85 15.16 6.68
CA LYS A 124 -19.35 16.17 7.61
C LYS A 124 -18.50 16.21 8.87
N LYS A 125 -18.14 17.41 9.31
CA LYS A 125 -17.63 17.59 10.68
C LYS A 125 -18.80 17.33 11.64
N ILE A 126 -18.51 16.76 12.81
CA ILE A 126 -19.53 16.65 13.87
C ILE A 126 -19.90 18.04 14.37
N ILE A 127 -18.90 18.92 14.48
CA ILE A 127 -19.11 20.30 14.92
C ILE A 127 -19.26 21.20 13.69
N ILE A 128 -20.38 21.90 13.62
CA ILE A 128 -20.71 22.89 12.58
C ILE A 128 -20.73 24.26 13.25
N SER A 129 -19.97 25.21 12.72
CA SER A 129 -20.03 26.60 13.16
C SER A 129 -21.04 27.39 12.31
N ASN A 130 -21.95 28.11 12.97
CA ASN A 130 -22.87 29.04 12.34
C ASN A 130 -22.91 30.34 13.14
N ARG A 131 -22.52 31.46 12.51
CA ARG A 131 -22.48 32.81 13.12
C ARG A 131 -21.71 32.89 14.44
N GLY A 132 -20.59 32.16 14.55
CA GLY A 132 -19.73 32.18 15.74
C GLY A 132 -20.10 31.13 16.81
N ASN A 133 -21.28 30.52 16.72
CA ASN A 133 -21.69 29.45 17.62
C ASN A 133 -21.40 28.08 17.01
N GLU A 134 -20.92 27.15 17.85
CA GLU A 134 -20.63 25.77 17.47
C GLU A 134 -21.78 24.85 17.88
N TYR A 135 -22.22 24.00 16.94
CA TYR A 135 -23.32 23.07 17.14
C TYR A 135 -22.92 21.66 16.70
N ILE A 136 -23.46 20.66 17.39
CA ILE A 136 -23.41 19.28 16.91
C ILE A 136 -24.32 19.14 15.68
N ALA A 137 -23.79 18.55 14.62
CA ALA A 137 -24.51 18.32 13.38
C ALA A 137 -25.78 17.48 13.65
N PRO A 138 -26.98 17.90 13.18
CA PRO A 138 -28.21 17.13 13.37
C PRO A 138 -28.11 15.68 12.87
N SER A 139 -27.29 15.44 11.84
CA SER A 139 -27.04 14.11 11.33
C SER A 139 -26.43 13.18 12.39
N PHE A 140 -25.71 13.67 13.39
CA PHE A 140 -25.17 12.84 14.47
C PHE A 140 -26.29 12.19 15.27
N PHE A 141 -27.31 12.96 15.65
CA PHE A 141 -28.44 12.45 16.42
C PHE A 141 -29.29 11.48 15.60
N ILE A 142 -29.45 11.76 14.30
CA ILE A 142 -30.11 10.83 13.36
C ILE A 142 -29.35 9.50 13.29
N GLU A 143 -28.02 9.52 13.18
CA GLU A 143 -27.22 8.29 13.21
C GLU A 143 -27.37 7.55 14.54
N LEU A 144 -27.30 8.29 15.66
CA LEU A 144 -27.43 7.72 17.02
C LEU A 144 -28.77 7.03 17.23
N GLU A 145 -29.87 7.63 16.79
CA GLU A 145 -31.22 7.06 16.88
C GLU A 145 -31.38 5.81 15.99
N ASN A 146 -30.71 5.79 14.83
CA ASN A 146 -30.80 4.70 13.87
C ASN A 146 -29.80 3.55 14.11
N LEU A 147 -28.98 3.60 15.18
CA LEU A 147 -28.06 2.51 15.50
C LEU A 147 -28.82 1.25 15.90
N GLN A 148 -28.62 0.17 15.14
CA GLN A 148 -29.16 -1.15 15.44
C GLN A 148 -28.00 -2.06 15.84
N LEU A 149 -27.73 -2.14 17.14
CA LEU A 149 -26.65 -2.97 17.67
C LEU A 149 -27.00 -4.46 17.58
N THR A 150 -25.99 -5.28 17.32
CA THR A 150 -26.16 -6.73 17.17
C THR A 150 -25.99 -7.40 18.52
N LYS A 151 -27.09 -7.94 19.05
CA LYS A 151 -27.06 -8.72 20.28
C LYS A 151 -26.68 -10.18 19.99
N ALA A 152 -25.79 -10.73 20.80
CA ALA A 152 -25.33 -12.11 20.70
C ALA A 152 -25.26 -12.76 22.09
N ASP A 153 -25.57 -14.05 22.14
CA ASP A 153 -25.42 -14.85 23.36
C ASP A 153 -23.99 -15.39 23.48
N ASN A 154 -23.29 -15.56 22.36
CA ASN A 154 -21.92 -16.05 22.30
C ASN A 154 -21.02 -15.20 21.40
N TYR A 155 -19.78 -14.96 21.84
CA TYR A 155 -18.81 -14.19 21.07
C TYR A 155 -18.51 -14.82 19.70
N LYS A 156 -18.70 -16.13 19.54
CA LYS A 156 -18.51 -16.84 18.26
C LYS A 156 -19.50 -16.39 17.19
N GLU A 157 -20.60 -15.72 17.55
CA GLU A 157 -21.55 -15.14 16.61
C GLU A 157 -20.99 -13.96 15.81
N VAL A 158 -19.83 -13.40 16.19
CA VAL A 158 -19.07 -12.46 15.33
C VAL A 158 -18.79 -13.03 13.94
N ASN A 159 -18.78 -14.35 13.79
CA ASN A 159 -18.58 -15.01 12.50
C ASN A 159 -19.77 -14.89 11.54
N ASN A 160 -20.93 -14.41 12.01
CA ASN A 160 -22.12 -14.22 11.18
C ASN A 160 -22.00 -13.01 10.24
N SER A 161 -21.16 -12.02 10.58
CA SER A 161 -20.80 -10.90 9.70
C SER A 161 -19.37 -11.06 9.21
N ILE A 162 -19.17 -10.88 7.90
CA ILE A 162 -17.83 -10.94 7.28
C ILE A 162 -16.92 -9.87 7.88
N LEU A 163 -17.45 -8.67 8.12
CA LEU A 163 -16.72 -7.58 8.73
C LEU A 163 -16.29 -7.94 10.15
N TYR A 164 -17.24 -8.39 10.99
CA TYR A 164 -16.98 -8.70 12.40
C TYR A 164 -16.00 -9.85 12.54
N ALA A 165 -16.16 -10.91 11.74
CA ALA A 165 -15.22 -12.04 11.68
C ALA A 165 -13.80 -11.58 11.31
N THR A 166 -13.68 -10.68 10.33
CA THR A 166 -12.39 -10.16 9.86
C THR A 166 -11.69 -9.36 10.95
N ILE A 167 -12.42 -8.45 11.61
CA ILE A 167 -11.90 -7.67 12.74
C ILE A 167 -11.49 -8.61 13.88
N PHE A 168 -12.39 -9.49 14.29
CA PHE A 168 -12.18 -10.39 15.42
C PHE A 168 -10.99 -11.31 15.20
N LYS A 169 -10.84 -11.90 14.00
CA LYS A 169 -9.70 -12.75 13.66
C LYS A 169 -8.37 -12.02 13.83
N LYS A 170 -8.31 -10.74 13.44
CA LYS A 170 -7.11 -9.93 13.60
C LYS A 170 -6.82 -9.63 15.07
N LEU A 171 -7.84 -9.25 15.83
CA LEU A 171 -7.74 -8.97 17.26
C LEU A 171 -7.33 -10.21 18.05
N LYS A 172 -7.97 -11.36 17.77
CA LYS A 172 -7.65 -12.64 18.38
C LYS A 172 -6.19 -13.02 18.13
N GLY A 173 -5.70 -12.91 16.90
CA GLY A 173 -4.29 -13.19 16.59
C GLY A 173 -3.32 -12.30 17.36
N ILE A 174 -3.64 -11.02 17.54
CA ILE A 174 -2.83 -10.10 18.35
C ILE A 174 -2.79 -10.52 19.83
N ILE A 175 -3.94 -10.92 20.38
CA ILE A 175 -4.06 -11.34 21.78
C ILE A 175 -3.34 -12.66 22.00
N GLU A 176 -3.41 -13.57 21.03
CA GLU A 176 -2.64 -14.82 20.99
C GLU A 176 -1.14 -14.56 20.96
N ASP A 177 -0.67 -13.66 20.08
CA ASP A 177 0.74 -13.26 20.00
C ASP A 177 1.25 -12.59 21.30
N LYS A 178 0.34 -11.98 22.07
CA LYS A 178 0.64 -11.35 23.36
C LYS A 178 0.51 -12.29 24.56
N GLU A 179 0.09 -13.54 24.35
CA GLU A 179 -0.09 -14.55 25.40
C GLU A 179 -0.92 -14.05 26.61
N ILE A 180 -1.98 -13.27 26.34
CA ILE A 180 -2.77 -12.60 27.40
C ILE A 180 -3.53 -13.61 28.30
N THR A 181 -3.93 -14.76 27.75
CA THR A 181 -4.72 -15.78 28.45
C THR A 181 -4.49 -17.16 27.84
N ASP A 182 -4.65 -18.20 28.65
CA ASP A 182 -4.67 -19.60 28.20
C ASP A 182 -6.08 -20.08 27.83
N ASP A 183 -7.13 -19.42 28.36
CA ASP A 183 -8.54 -19.75 28.10
C ASP A 183 -9.23 -18.61 27.36
N TYR A 184 -9.13 -18.65 26.03
CA TYR A 184 -9.73 -17.67 25.13
C TYR A 184 -11.25 -17.69 25.14
N ASP A 185 -11.86 -18.86 25.30
CA ASP A 185 -13.33 -19.00 25.26
C ASP A 185 -13.96 -18.28 26.46
N LYS A 186 -13.42 -18.49 27.67
CA LYS A 186 -13.86 -17.79 28.87
C LYS A 186 -13.55 -16.30 28.81
N PHE A 187 -12.37 -15.94 28.31
CA PHE A 187 -11.92 -14.55 28.22
C PHE A 187 -12.82 -13.72 27.30
N PHE A 188 -13.06 -14.17 26.06
CA PHE A 188 -13.92 -13.45 25.13
C PHE A 188 -15.40 -13.49 25.55
N GLY A 189 -15.85 -14.60 26.15
CA GLY A 189 -17.20 -14.70 26.73
C GLY A 189 -17.45 -13.63 27.79
N LYS A 190 -16.50 -13.45 28.72
CA LYS A 190 -16.60 -12.41 29.76
C LYS A 190 -16.61 -11.01 29.17
N ILE A 191 -15.74 -10.71 28.20
CA ILE A 191 -15.72 -9.39 27.56
C ILE A 191 -17.06 -9.10 26.87
N LEU A 192 -17.66 -10.09 26.18
CA LEU A 192 -18.96 -9.91 25.56
C LEU A 192 -20.05 -9.61 26.61
N GLU A 193 -20.06 -10.34 27.72
CA GLU A 193 -20.98 -10.14 28.84
C GLU A 193 -20.84 -8.74 29.46
N ASP A 194 -19.60 -8.32 29.75
CA ASP A 194 -19.27 -6.99 30.28
C ASP A 194 -19.66 -5.86 29.31
N ASN A 195 -19.82 -6.18 28.02
CA ASN A 195 -20.28 -5.26 26.96
C ASN A 195 -21.77 -5.44 26.61
N GLY A 196 -22.56 -6.01 27.52
CA GLY A 196 -24.03 -6.13 27.40
C GLY A 196 -24.52 -7.12 26.34
N GLY A 197 -23.63 -7.98 25.82
CA GLY A 197 -23.94 -8.88 24.72
C GLY A 197 -23.96 -8.21 23.35
N TYR A 198 -23.47 -6.97 23.21
CA TYR A 198 -23.41 -6.28 21.92
C TYR A 198 -22.08 -6.53 21.21
N LEU A 199 -22.13 -7.05 19.99
CA LEU A 199 -20.93 -7.40 19.23
C LEU A 199 -20.08 -6.18 18.87
N GLU A 200 -20.71 -5.04 18.58
CA GLU A 200 -20.01 -3.80 18.24
C GLU A 200 -19.21 -3.27 19.43
N TYR A 201 -19.80 -3.31 20.64
CA TYR A 201 -19.12 -2.89 21.87
C TYR A 201 -18.02 -3.87 22.26
N PHE A 202 -18.28 -5.18 22.16
CA PHE A 202 -17.28 -6.22 22.33
C PHE A 202 -16.06 -5.97 21.43
N LEU A 203 -16.26 -5.75 20.13
CA LEU A 203 -15.16 -5.52 19.18
C LEU A 203 -14.42 -4.20 19.47
N LEU A 204 -15.15 -3.13 19.80
CA LEU A 204 -14.55 -1.85 20.17
C LEU A 204 -13.70 -1.95 21.43
N TYR A 205 -14.20 -2.64 22.46
CA TYR A 205 -13.46 -2.85 23.71
C TYR A 205 -12.17 -3.63 23.46
N VAL A 206 -12.26 -4.75 22.73
CA VAL A 206 -11.08 -5.58 22.42
C VAL A 206 -10.07 -4.79 21.56
N TRP A 207 -10.56 -3.97 20.64
CA TRP A 207 -9.71 -3.08 19.84
C TRP A 207 -9.01 -2.04 20.71
N GLU A 208 -9.75 -1.28 21.52
CA GLU A 208 -9.21 -0.20 22.34
C GLU A 208 -8.19 -0.71 23.35
N GLU A 209 -8.42 -1.87 23.96
CA GLU A 209 -7.58 -2.39 25.03
C GLU A 209 -6.31 -3.08 24.51
N TYR A 210 -6.43 -3.86 23.43
CA TYR A 210 -5.35 -4.77 23.00
C TYR A 210 -4.57 -4.31 21.78
N THR A 211 -4.92 -3.17 21.16
CA THR A 211 -4.24 -2.67 19.95
C THR A 211 -3.56 -1.30 20.07
N ARG A 212 -3.51 -0.68 21.26
CA ARG A 212 -2.95 0.68 21.44
C ARG A 212 -1.51 0.86 20.94
N ASP A 213 -0.70 -0.17 21.07
CA ASP A 213 0.71 -0.23 20.66
C ASP A 213 0.92 -0.68 19.20
N ILE A 214 -0.17 -1.01 18.49
CA ILE A 214 -0.11 -1.57 17.14
C ILE A 214 -0.83 -0.64 16.17
N ASN A 215 -0.12 -0.19 15.13
CA ASN A 215 -0.71 0.63 14.08
C ASN A 215 -1.47 -0.22 13.05
N ILE A 216 -2.79 -0.32 13.20
CA ILE A 216 -3.69 -1.06 12.31
C ILE A 216 -4.62 -0.09 11.59
N GLY A 217 -4.50 0.00 10.26
CA GLY A 217 -5.39 0.84 9.46
C GLY A 217 -6.78 0.22 9.27
N THR A 218 -7.84 0.96 9.58
CA THR A 218 -9.24 0.53 9.42
C THR A 218 -9.84 0.82 8.05
N SER A 219 -9.17 1.64 7.21
CA SER A 219 -9.78 2.23 6.00
C SER A 219 -10.30 1.23 4.97
N TYR A 220 -9.73 0.03 4.90
CA TYR A 220 -10.21 -1.00 3.96
C TYR A 220 -11.43 -1.77 4.50
N LEU A 221 -11.68 -1.76 5.81
CA LEU A 221 -12.85 -2.43 6.39
C LEU A 221 -14.18 -1.85 5.89
N GLU A 222 -14.19 -0.58 5.45
CA GLU A 222 -15.35 0.06 4.78
C GLU A 222 -15.82 -0.74 3.54
N LEU A 223 -14.95 -1.57 2.95
CA LEU A 223 -15.28 -2.44 1.81
C LEU A 223 -16.10 -3.68 2.21
N LEU A 224 -16.10 -4.05 3.48
CA LEU A 224 -16.79 -5.22 4.02
C LEU A 224 -18.10 -4.86 4.72
N ALA A 225 -18.29 -3.58 5.05
CA ALA A 225 -19.50 -3.09 5.69
C ALA A 225 -20.70 -3.16 4.73
N ILE A 226 -21.80 -3.76 5.18
CA ILE A 226 -23.02 -3.94 4.38
C ILE A 226 -24.21 -3.13 4.91
N ASN A 227 -24.10 -2.55 6.10
CA ASN A 227 -25.17 -1.76 6.73
C ASN A 227 -24.59 -0.59 7.54
N ASN A 228 -25.46 0.29 8.01
CA ASN A 228 -25.05 1.50 8.74
C ASN A 228 -24.31 1.19 10.05
N THR A 229 -24.78 0.23 10.84
CA THR A 229 -24.11 -0.16 12.09
C THR A 229 -22.68 -0.62 11.85
N GLU A 230 -22.46 -1.41 10.80
CA GLU A 230 -21.13 -1.87 10.38
C GLU A 230 -20.24 -0.71 9.89
N GLU A 231 -20.80 0.23 9.11
CA GLU A 231 -20.07 1.45 8.70
C GLU A 231 -19.66 2.30 9.91
N GLN A 232 -20.57 2.45 10.89
CA GLN A 232 -20.31 3.13 12.14
C GLN A 232 -19.24 2.40 12.97
N LEU A 233 -19.22 1.06 13.00
CA LEU A 233 -18.16 0.29 13.66
C LEU A 233 -16.78 0.60 13.08
N VAL A 234 -16.64 0.59 11.75
CA VAL A 234 -15.37 0.92 11.09
C VAL A 234 -14.89 2.32 11.47
N GLY A 235 -15.82 3.29 11.50
CA GLY A 235 -15.52 4.65 11.94
C GLY A 235 -15.12 4.72 13.42
N ALA A 236 -15.84 4.02 14.29
CA ALA A 236 -15.62 4.03 15.74
C ALA A 236 -14.25 3.43 16.10
N LEU A 237 -13.83 2.35 15.43
CA LEU A 237 -12.48 1.78 15.60
C LEU A 237 -11.38 2.80 15.26
N ASN A 238 -11.61 3.63 14.23
CA ASN A 238 -10.68 4.68 13.85
C ASN A 238 -10.62 5.82 14.89
N ILE A 239 -11.78 6.20 15.46
CA ILE A 239 -11.87 7.20 16.53
C ILE A 239 -11.13 6.71 17.78
N ALA A 240 -11.39 5.46 18.19
CA ALA A 240 -10.75 4.83 19.35
C ALA A 240 -9.21 4.77 19.20
N PHE A 241 -8.70 4.60 17.98
CA PHE A 241 -7.26 4.55 17.73
C PHE A 241 -6.62 5.94 17.63
N LEU A 242 -7.18 6.86 16.84
CA LEU A 242 -6.55 8.14 16.49
C LEU A 242 -6.92 9.30 17.43
N HIS A 243 -7.84 9.10 18.36
CA HIS A 243 -8.43 10.16 19.21
C HIS A 243 -8.89 11.38 18.41
N ASN A 244 -9.25 11.18 17.13
CA ASN A 244 -9.71 12.23 16.24
C ASN A 244 -11.21 12.08 16.01
N ILE A 245 -11.94 13.17 16.22
CA ILE A 245 -13.39 13.20 16.10
C ILE A 245 -13.76 13.31 14.61
N ILE A 246 -14.15 12.19 14.01
CA ILE A 246 -14.75 12.12 12.68
C ILE A 246 -16.22 11.76 12.80
N PHE A 247 -17.06 12.30 11.89
CA PHE A 247 -18.50 12.03 11.92
C PHE A 247 -18.87 10.58 11.68
N ASN A 248 -18.14 9.89 10.80
CA ASN A 248 -18.39 8.48 10.58
C ASN A 248 -17.89 7.67 11.78
N GLY A 249 -18.79 6.96 12.46
CA GLY A 249 -18.51 6.17 13.66
C GLY A 249 -18.66 6.89 14.99
N SER A 250 -18.91 8.20 14.99
CA SER A 250 -19.04 8.94 16.24
C SER A 250 -20.29 8.60 17.02
N ALA A 251 -21.38 8.26 16.34
CA ALA A 251 -22.63 7.88 17.01
C ALA A 251 -22.43 6.60 17.82
N LEU A 252 -21.83 5.57 17.19
CA LEU A 252 -21.54 4.31 17.86
C LEU A 252 -20.49 4.48 18.96
N TYR A 253 -19.43 5.25 18.71
CA TYR A 253 -18.41 5.52 19.72
C TYR A 253 -18.98 6.27 20.93
N PHE A 254 -19.86 7.25 20.70
CA PHE A 254 -20.57 7.93 21.78
C PHE A 254 -21.46 6.96 22.57
N ALA A 255 -22.26 6.14 21.89
CA ALA A 255 -23.12 5.15 22.54
C ALA A 255 -22.31 4.14 23.39
N TYR A 256 -21.15 3.70 22.87
CA TYR A 256 -20.18 2.87 23.59
C TYR A 256 -19.62 3.56 24.84
N MET A 257 -19.16 4.79 24.71
CA MET A 257 -18.61 5.55 25.85
C MET A 257 -19.68 5.86 26.90
N SER A 258 -20.92 6.13 26.49
CA SER A 258 -22.08 6.28 27.37
C SER A 258 -22.36 4.99 28.13
N PHE A 259 -22.35 3.85 27.44
CA PHE A 259 -22.60 2.53 28.05
C PHE A 259 -21.59 2.21 29.16
N HIS A 260 -20.32 2.62 28.99
CA HIS A 260 -19.28 2.44 30.00
C HIS A 260 -19.17 3.58 31.01
N ASN A 261 -20.13 4.51 31.05
CA ASN A 261 -20.13 5.69 31.93
C ASN A 261 -18.83 6.53 31.82
N ARG A 262 -18.28 6.64 30.60
CA ARG A 262 -17.05 7.40 30.32
C ARG A 262 -17.31 8.81 29.79
N ILE A 263 -18.57 9.22 29.73
CA ILE A 263 -18.98 10.58 29.38
C ILE A 263 -19.38 11.26 30.68
N PHE A 264 -18.49 12.10 31.21
CA PHE A 264 -18.76 12.91 32.39
C PHE A 264 -19.51 14.16 31.95
N VAL A 265 -20.76 14.30 32.42
CA VAL A 265 -21.60 15.47 32.13
C VAL A 265 -21.16 16.67 32.98
N GLU A 266 -20.55 16.44 34.15
CA GLU A 266 -20.09 17.51 35.05
C GLU A 266 -19.03 18.46 34.42
N ASP A 267 -18.17 17.99 33.52
CA ASP A 267 -17.14 18.83 32.87
C ASP A 267 -17.70 19.76 31.78
N VAL A 268 -18.94 19.52 31.32
CA VAL A 268 -19.60 20.34 30.29
C VAL A 268 -20.43 21.45 30.93
N ILE A 269 -21.05 21.18 32.09
CA ILE A 269 -21.89 22.15 32.80
C ILE A 269 -21.04 23.27 33.43
N SER A 270 -19.88 22.92 34.01
CA SER A 270 -18.99 23.91 34.66
C SER A 270 -18.45 24.99 33.73
N LYS A 271 -18.35 24.71 32.41
CA LYS A 271 -17.94 25.72 31.42
C LYS A 271 -19.07 26.63 30.95
N VAL A 272 -20.32 26.18 31.02
CA VAL A 272 -21.46 27.01 30.65
C VAL A 272 -21.72 28.05 31.74
N ASP A 273 -21.53 27.68 33.01
CA ASP A 273 -21.70 28.59 34.14
C ASP A 273 -20.57 29.65 34.23
N GLU A 274 -19.37 29.39 33.71
CA GLU A 274 -18.27 30.40 33.67
C GLU A 274 -18.44 31.45 32.55
N ASP A 275 -19.13 31.10 31.45
CA ASP A 275 -19.31 32.00 30.29
C ASP A 275 -20.54 32.92 30.42
N GLU A 276 -21.49 32.65 31.34
CA GLU A 276 -22.66 33.52 31.60
C GLU A 276 -22.34 34.72 32.52
N ASP A 277 -21.19 34.74 33.20
CA ASP A 277 -20.84 35.76 34.22
C ASP A 277 -20.11 37.01 33.67
N PHE A 278 -20.04 37.20 32.34
CA PHE A 278 -19.43 38.38 31.69
C PHE A 278 -20.42 39.24 30.91
N SER A 279 -21.59 39.55 31.50
CA SER A 279 -22.50 40.56 30.92
C SER A 279 -23.19 41.49 31.94
N GLU A 280 -22.53 41.80 33.05
CA GLU A 280 -22.84 42.99 33.85
C GLU A 280 -21.57 43.82 34.09
N ASP A 281 -21.28 44.73 33.14
CA ASP A 281 -20.60 46.01 33.34
C ASP A 281 -20.99 47.00 32.22
#